data_AF-A0A948RVL8-F1
#
_entry.id   AF-A0A948RVL8-F1
#
_cell.length_a   1.000
_cell.length_b   1.000
_cell.length_c   1.000
_cell.angle_alpha   90.00
_cell.angle_beta   90.00
_cell.angle_gamma   90.00
#
_symmetry.space_group_name_H-M   'P 1'
#
loop_
_entity.id
_entity.type
_entity.pdbx_description
1 polymer ?
#
loop_
_entity_poly.entity_id
_entity_poly.type
_entity_poly.pdbx_seq_one_letter_code
_entity_poly.pdbx_strand_id
1 'polypeptide(L)'
;MTCRYKVKEHWEYLTGEMDEASRSVMDGHVATCTRCRAELAAYSRLLQGLQNLPYKETPKDLTESIVRTVFQRPTAVSRRESASRRAIRILAAAALVISFLLAGGQLAGRAGSLAWSVVSVGWDRLTELGMDAVVVLVSFSKIVDIAARLFNIVGRVLNPEALLRAAFPVESILLIFGFMLLSVAILWRIVGHPESKTQREVHHVHS
;
A
#
# COMPACT_ATOMS: atom_id res chain seq x y z
N MET A 1 42.62 -8.63 21.17
CA MET A 1 41.30 -8.56 21.82
C MET A 1 40.53 -7.39 21.24
N THR A 2 39.39 -7.63 20.60
CA THR A 2 38.56 -6.55 20.04
C THR A 2 37.68 -5.96 21.15
N CYS A 3 37.76 -4.65 21.38
CA CYS A 3 36.90 -3.90 22.30
C CYS A 3 35.45 -3.93 21.77
N ARG A 4 34.65 -4.89 22.24
CA ARG A 4 33.28 -5.16 21.75
C ARG A 4 32.20 -4.94 22.82
N TYR A 5 32.54 -4.28 23.92
CA TYR A 5 31.57 -3.98 24.97
C TYR A 5 30.61 -2.88 24.50
N LYS A 6 29.32 -3.13 24.68
CA LYS A 6 28.25 -2.22 24.30
C LYS A 6 28.03 -1.22 25.43
N VAL A 7 27.57 -0.02 25.09
CA VAL A 7 27.24 1.05 26.05
C VAL A 7 26.34 0.58 27.20
N LYS A 8 25.45 -0.40 26.94
CA LYS A 8 24.57 -1.01 27.95
C LYS A 8 25.33 -1.66 29.11
N GLU A 9 26.40 -2.40 28.81
CA GLU A 9 27.18 -3.15 29.81
C GLU A 9 28.00 -2.20 30.69
N HIS A 10 28.43 -1.03 30.16
CA HIS A 10 29.08 0.00 30.97
C HIS A 10 28.12 0.61 32.01
N TRP A 11 26.84 0.79 31.65
CA TRP A 11 25.85 1.33 32.58
C TRP A 11 25.57 0.36 33.73
N GLU A 12 25.29 -0.91 33.41
CA GLU A 12 25.04 -1.97 34.40
C GLU A 12 26.23 -2.17 35.36
N TYR A 13 27.45 -2.01 34.84
CA TYR A 13 28.67 -2.05 35.64
C TYR A 13 28.73 -0.90 36.65
N LEU A 14 28.41 0.33 36.20
CA LEU A 14 28.42 1.53 37.04
C LEU A 14 27.27 1.58 38.05
N THR A 15 26.09 1.07 37.70
CA THR A 15 24.93 1.00 38.60
C THR A 15 25.00 -0.18 39.57
N GLY A 16 25.92 -1.11 39.35
CA GLY A 16 26.07 -2.32 40.16
C GLY A 16 25.00 -3.39 39.88
N GLU A 17 24.25 -3.25 38.79
CA GLU A 17 23.17 -4.18 38.39
C GLU A 17 23.69 -5.46 37.70
N MET A 18 24.98 -5.52 37.41
CA MET A 18 25.63 -6.67 36.81
C MET A 18 25.82 -7.82 37.81
N ASP A 19 25.62 -9.06 37.36
CA ASP A 19 25.94 -10.26 38.15
C ASP A 19 27.45 -10.41 38.38
N GLU A 20 27.84 -11.17 39.41
CA GLU A 20 29.24 -11.29 39.83
C GLU A 20 30.15 -11.91 38.76
N ALA A 21 29.65 -12.86 37.96
CA ALA A 21 30.43 -13.49 36.91
C ALA A 21 30.70 -12.49 35.77
N SER A 22 29.67 -11.76 35.34
CA SER A 22 29.79 -10.70 34.34
C SER A 22 30.70 -9.55 34.82
N ARG A 23 30.60 -9.19 36.11
CA ARG A 23 31.46 -8.16 36.72
C ARG A 23 32.93 -8.56 36.68
N SER A 24 33.27 -9.80 37.06
CA SER A 24 34.65 -10.30 37.01
C SER A 24 35.24 -10.25 35.61
N VAL A 25 34.47 -10.60 34.58
CA VAL A 25 34.91 -10.50 33.18
C VAL A 25 35.15 -9.03 32.78
N MET A 26 34.24 -8.14 33.16
CA MET A 26 34.39 -6.70 32.88
C MET A 26 35.62 -6.12 33.59
N ASP A 27 35.88 -6.49 34.84
CA ASP A 27 37.06 -6.05 35.60
C ASP A 27 38.36 -6.47 34.90
N GLY A 28 38.43 -7.71 34.42
CA GLY A 28 39.56 -8.19 33.62
C GLY A 28 39.75 -7.40 32.31
N HIS A 29 38.65 -7.03 31.66
CA HIS A 29 38.70 -6.20 30.45
C HIS A 29 39.18 -4.77 30.74
N VAL A 30 38.63 -4.11 31.77
CA VAL A 30 38.96 -2.73 32.15
C VAL A 30 40.40 -2.62 32.67
N ALA A 31 40.91 -3.68 33.30
CA ALA A 31 42.31 -3.79 33.70
C ALA A 31 43.28 -3.79 32.51
N THR A 32 42.86 -4.29 31.35
CA THR A 32 43.73 -4.43 30.16
C THR A 32 43.45 -3.41 29.06
N CYS A 33 42.25 -2.83 29.01
CA CYS A 33 41.81 -1.92 27.95
C CYS A 33 41.81 -0.45 28.42
N THR A 34 42.82 0.32 28.00
CA THR A 34 42.94 1.76 28.33
C THR A 34 41.74 2.58 27.85
N ARG A 35 41.15 2.21 26.71
CA ARG A 35 39.97 2.91 26.16
C ARG A 35 38.74 2.74 27.06
N CYS A 36 38.38 1.51 27.42
CA CYS A 36 37.24 1.24 28.31
C CYS A 36 37.44 1.88 29.69
N ARG A 37 38.67 1.89 30.21
CA ARG A 37 38.99 2.60 31.46
C ARG A 37 38.74 4.10 31.35
N ALA A 38 39.15 4.73 30.24
CA ALA A 38 38.91 6.15 30.01
C ALA A 38 37.42 6.47 29.86
N GLU A 39 36.66 5.63 29.14
CA GLU A 39 35.20 5.75 28.99
C GLU A 39 34.49 5.61 30.34
N LEU A 40 34.82 4.60 31.15
CA LEU A 40 34.25 4.41 32.49
C LEU A 40 34.60 5.58 33.43
N ALA A 41 35.83 6.10 33.37
CA ALA A 41 36.21 7.27 34.15
C ALA A 41 35.40 8.52 33.73
N ALA A 42 35.12 8.69 32.43
CA ALA A 42 34.29 9.77 31.94
C ALA A 42 32.83 9.66 32.42
N TYR A 43 32.25 8.46 32.35
CA TYR A 43 30.89 8.21 32.87
C TYR A 43 30.81 8.37 34.40
N SER A 44 31.82 7.90 35.14
CA SER A 44 31.89 8.09 36.59
C SER A 44 31.92 9.57 36.98
N ARG A 45 32.72 10.40 36.29
CA ARG A 45 32.72 11.86 36.49
C ARG A 45 31.39 12.50 36.14
N LEU A 46 30.73 12.05 35.06
CA LEU A 46 29.40 12.53 34.69
C LEU A 46 28.39 12.21 35.80
N LEU A 47 28.38 10.99 36.32
CA LEU A 47 27.50 10.57 37.42
C LEU A 47 27.76 11.36 38.70
N GLN A 48 29.02 11.57 39.07
CA GLN A 48 29.39 12.43 40.19
C GLN A 48 28.92 13.86 39.98
N GLY A 49 29.04 14.39 38.76
CA GLY A 49 28.49 15.69 38.39
C GLY A 49 26.98 15.74 38.62
N LEU A 50 26.26 14.73 38.14
CA LEU A 50 24.80 14.61 38.29
C LEU A 50 24.35 14.51 39.74
N GLN A 51 25.08 13.78 40.59
CA GLN A 51 24.79 13.65 42.02
C GLN A 51 24.99 14.96 42.78
N ASN A 52 25.85 15.86 42.28
CA ASN A 52 26.11 17.16 42.87
C ASN A 52 25.20 18.28 42.33
N LEU A 53 24.26 17.99 41.42
CA LEU A 53 23.30 19.01 41.01
C LEU A 53 22.46 19.46 42.21
N PRO A 54 22.20 20.77 42.35
CA PRO A 54 21.31 21.26 43.39
C PRO A 54 19.93 20.62 43.21
N TYR A 55 19.42 20.02 44.29
CA TYR A 55 18.05 19.53 44.30
C TYR A 55 17.11 20.71 44.09
N LYS A 56 16.41 20.72 42.96
CA LYS A 56 15.38 21.70 42.66
C LYS A 56 14.05 21.07 42.99
N GLU A 57 13.27 21.72 43.86
CA GLU A 57 11.92 21.24 44.16
C GLU A 57 11.12 21.09 42.87
N THR A 58 10.60 19.89 42.67
CA THR A 58 9.73 19.56 41.56
C THR A 58 8.44 20.38 41.68
N PRO A 59 8.02 21.13 40.64
CA PRO A 59 6.74 21.82 40.65
C PRO A 59 5.60 20.85 41.01
N LYS A 60 4.67 21.27 41.88
CA LYS A 60 3.54 20.42 42.32
C LYS A 60 2.72 19.89 41.15
N ASP A 61 2.68 20.64 40.05
CA ASP A 61 1.91 20.31 38.84
C ASP A 61 2.73 19.55 37.78
N LEU A 62 3.98 19.16 38.05
CA LEU A 62 4.82 18.47 37.06
C LEU A 62 4.18 17.15 36.63
N THR A 63 3.68 16.36 37.59
CA THR A 63 3.03 15.08 37.31
C THR A 63 1.79 15.28 36.43
N GLU A 64 0.95 16.27 36.74
CA GLU A 64 -0.25 16.56 35.95
C GLU A 64 0.12 17.04 34.54
N SER A 65 1.14 17.90 34.42
CA SER A 65 1.64 18.40 33.13
C SER A 65 2.21 17.29 32.25
N ILE A 66 2.98 16.35 32.82
CA ILE A 66 3.51 15.18 32.11
C ILE A 66 2.37 14.27 31.66
N VAL A 67 1.45 13.94 32.57
CA VAL A 67 0.27 13.12 32.24
C VAL A 67 -0.51 13.79 31.11
N ARG A 68 -0.84 15.07 31.24
CA ARG A 68 -1.53 15.83 30.20
C ARG A 68 -0.79 15.77 28.87
N THR A 69 0.53 15.98 28.86
CA THR A 69 1.32 15.97 27.62
C THR A 69 1.44 14.59 26.98
N VAL A 70 1.63 13.54 27.78
CA VAL A 70 1.81 12.16 27.29
C VAL A 70 0.48 11.58 26.81
N PHE A 71 -0.62 11.82 27.52
CA PHE A 71 -1.94 11.28 27.17
C PHE A 71 -2.69 12.13 26.14
N GLN A 72 -2.47 13.44 26.09
CA GLN A 72 -3.12 14.30 25.08
C GLN A 72 -2.36 14.38 23.76
N ARG A 73 -1.12 13.90 23.67
CA ARG A 73 -0.51 13.68 22.35
C ARG A 73 -1.21 12.48 21.72
N PRO A 74 -2.07 12.66 20.69
CA PRO A 74 -2.57 11.52 19.93
C PRO A 74 -1.34 10.79 19.42
N THR A 75 -1.14 9.57 19.89
CA THR A 75 0.05 8.79 19.56
C THR A 75 0.11 8.71 18.03
N ALA A 76 1.16 9.26 17.42
CA ALA A 76 1.36 9.17 15.97
C ALA A 76 1.35 7.71 15.48
N VAL A 77 1.58 6.78 16.41
CA VAL A 77 1.43 5.33 16.27
C VAL A 77 0.01 4.93 15.82
N SER A 78 -1.06 5.52 16.36
CA SER A 78 -2.44 5.15 15.97
C SER A 78 -2.77 5.52 14.53
N ARG A 79 -2.17 6.61 14.02
CA ARG A 79 -2.33 7.02 12.61
C ARG A 79 -1.60 6.07 11.66
N ARG A 80 -0.45 5.53 12.08
CA ARG A 80 0.32 4.55 11.31
C ARG A 80 -0.33 3.16 11.31
N GLU A 81 -0.87 2.73 12.43
CA GLU A 81 -1.61 1.46 12.53
C GLU A 81 -2.95 1.50 11.78
N SER A 82 -3.66 2.63 11.83
CA SER A 82 -4.90 2.78 11.03
C SER A 82 -4.60 2.82 9.53
N ALA A 83 -3.48 3.43 9.12
CA ALA A 83 -3.03 3.41 7.73
C ALA A 83 -2.61 2.00 7.27
N SER A 84 -1.90 1.23 8.10
CA SER A 84 -1.50 -0.14 7.75
C SER A 84 -2.70 -1.08 7.68
N ARG A 85 -3.66 -0.97 8.61
CA ARG A 85 -4.92 -1.74 8.55
C ARG A 85 -5.74 -1.41 7.31
N ARG A 86 -5.77 -0.15 6.87
CA ARG A 86 -6.40 0.24 5.60
C ARG A 86 -5.67 -0.37 4.40
N ALA A 87 -4.34 -0.32 4.38
CA ALA A 87 -3.54 -0.92 3.32
C ALA A 87 -3.74 -2.44 3.21
N ILE A 88 -3.78 -3.15 4.34
CA ILE A 88 -4.05 -4.59 4.37
C ILE A 88 -5.44 -4.91 3.84
N ARG A 89 -6.47 -4.12 4.20
CA ARG A 89 -7.83 -4.31 3.66
C ARG A 89 -7.90 -4.09 2.15
N ILE A 90 -7.20 -3.08 1.64
CA ILE A 90 -7.12 -2.80 0.20
C ILE A 90 -6.40 -3.94 -0.53
N LEU A 91 -5.29 -4.43 0.01
CA LEU A 91 -4.56 -5.56 -0.56
C LEU A 91 -5.38 -6.85 -0.55
N ALA A 92 -6.11 -7.13 0.53
CA ALA A 92 -6.99 -8.29 0.62
C ALA A 92 -8.12 -8.23 -0.41
N ALA A 93 -8.75 -7.05 -0.59
CA ALA A 93 -9.77 -6.85 -1.61
C ALA A 93 -9.22 -7.05 -3.03
N ALA A 94 -8.03 -6.50 -3.32
CA ALA A 94 -7.37 -6.67 -4.61
C ALA A 94 -7.03 -8.14 -4.90
N ALA A 95 -6.54 -8.87 -3.88
CA ALA A 95 -6.23 -10.30 -4.01
C ALA A 95 -7.46 -11.15 -4.33
N LEU A 96 -8.63 -10.81 -3.77
CA LEU A 96 -9.89 -11.48 -4.09
C LEU A 96 -10.32 -11.24 -5.54
N VAL A 97 -10.21 -10.00 -6.03
CA VAL A 97 -10.52 -9.67 -7.44
C VAL A 97 -9.60 -10.41 -8.40
N ILE A 98 -8.29 -10.41 -8.12
CA ILE A 98 -7.30 -11.13 -8.94
C ILE A 98 -7.59 -12.63 -8.93
N SER A 99 -7.88 -13.21 -7.76
CA SER A 99 -8.22 -14.63 -7.64
C SER A 99 -9.49 -14.97 -8.42
N PHE A 100 -10.49 -14.09 -8.40
CA PHE A 100 -11.72 -14.27 -9.16
C PHE A 100 -11.48 -14.21 -10.68
N LEU A 101 -10.64 -13.28 -11.15
CA LEU A 101 -10.26 -13.18 -12.56
C LEU A 101 -9.45 -14.40 -13.03
N LEU A 102 -8.52 -14.90 -12.20
CA LEU A 102 -7.72 -16.08 -12.53
C LEU A 102 -8.55 -17.37 -12.51
N ALA A 103 -9.42 -17.54 -11.52
CA ALA A 103 -10.32 -18.69 -11.44
C ALA A 103 -11.37 -18.67 -12.57
N GLY A 104 -11.91 -17.50 -12.88
CA GLY A 104 -12.83 -17.31 -14.02
C GLY A 104 -12.15 -17.56 -15.37
N GLY A 105 -10.89 -17.14 -15.54
CA GLY A 105 -10.12 -17.36 -16.76
C GLY A 105 -9.80 -18.84 -17.05
N GLN A 106 -9.53 -19.64 -16.01
CA GLN A 106 -9.27 -21.08 -16.15
C GLN A 106 -10.52 -21.86 -16.61
N LEU A 107 -11.71 -21.46 -16.15
CA LEU A 107 -12.98 -22.01 -16.63
C LEU A 107 -13.30 -21.55 -18.06
N ALA A 108 -12.97 -20.29 -18.41
CA ALA A 108 -13.12 -19.77 -19.76
C ALA A 108 -12.21 -20.46 -20.79
N GLY A 109 -11.01 -20.92 -20.39
CA GLY A 109 -10.10 -21.68 -21.27
C GLY A 109 -10.61 -23.07 -21.67
N ARG A 110 -11.45 -23.70 -20.84
CA ARG A 110 -12.10 -25.00 -21.15
C ARG A 110 -13.49 -24.86 -21.77
N ALA A 111 -14.14 -23.71 -21.59
CA ALA A 111 -15.47 -23.39 -22.12
C ALA A 111 -15.45 -22.27 -23.18
N GLY A 112 -14.32 -22.02 -23.83
CA GLY A 112 -14.13 -20.88 -24.73
C GLY A 112 -15.09 -20.81 -25.93
N SER A 113 -15.72 -21.92 -26.31
CA SER A 113 -16.78 -21.93 -27.34
C SER A 113 -18.20 -21.73 -26.77
N LEU A 114 -18.42 -21.95 -25.47
CA LEU A 114 -19.73 -21.80 -24.82
C LEU A 114 -19.84 -20.49 -24.01
N ALA A 115 -18.72 -19.92 -23.58
CA ALA A 115 -18.69 -18.65 -22.86
C ALA A 115 -18.97 -17.44 -23.79
N TRP A 116 -18.54 -17.50 -25.06
CA TRP A 116 -18.85 -16.46 -26.03
C TRP A 116 -20.36 -16.33 -26.26
N SER A 117 -21.09 -17.45 -26.30
CA SER A 117 -22.54 -17.47 -26.44
C SER A 117 -23.27 -16.96 -25.19
N VAL A 118 -22.76 -17.17 -23.98
CA VAL A 118 -23.37 -16.60 -22.76
C VAL A 118 -23.12 -15.08 -22.67
N VAL A 119 -21.92 -14.61 -23.04
CA VAL A 119 -21.60 -13.18 -23.04
C VAL A 119 -22.37 -12.43 -24.13
N SER A 120 -22.53 -13.00 -25.32
CA SER A 120 -23.34 -12.37 -26.39
C SER A 120 -24.84 -12.39 -26.07
N VAL A 121 -25.36 -13.48 -25.49
CA VAL A 121 -26.78 -13.56 -25.07
C VAL A 121 -27.08 -12.61 -23.90
N GLY A 122 -26.12 -12.41 -23.00
CA GLY A 122 -26.21 -11.39 -21.96
C GLY A 122 -26.17 -9.97 -22.52
N TRP A 123 -25.40 -9.74 -23.59
CA TRP A 123 -25.28 -8.44 -24.25
C TRP A 123 -26.58 -8.03 -24.96
N ASP A 124 -27.21 -8.96 -25.70
CA ASP A 124 -28.48 -8.70 -26.39
C ASP A 124 -29.61 -8.36 -25.40
N ARG A 125 -29.66 -9.05 -24.24
CA ARG A 125 -30.61 -8.72 -23.17
C ARG A 125 -30.27 -7.42 -22.43
N LEU A 126 -29.00 -7.05 -22.33
CA LEU A 126 -28.61 -5.77 -21.72
C LEU A 126 -29.04 -4.58 -22.57
N THR A 127 -29.00 -4.73 -23.90
CA THR A 127 -29.52 -3.72 -24.83
C THR A 127 -31.06 -3.66 -24.81
N GLU A 128 -31.74 -4.79 -24.58
CA GLU A 128 -33.19 -4.86 -24.42
C GLU A 128 -33.70 -4.21 -23.12
N LEU A 129 -32.88 -4.23 -22.06
CA LEU A 129 -33.20 -3.61 -20.77
C LEU A 129 -33.05 -2.09 -20.75
N GLY A 130 -32.70 -1.46 -21.89
CA GLY A 130 -32.65 0.00 -22.00
C GLY A 130 -31.69 0.65 -21.00
N MET A 131 -30.66 -0.08 -20.54
CA MET A 131 -29.57 0.58 -19.84
C MET A 131 -28.79 1.36 -20.88
N ASP A 132 -29.04 2.67 -20.92
CA ASP A 132 -28.36 3.61 -21.80
C ASP A 132 -26.87 3.29 -21.79
N ALA A 133 -26.28 3.15 -22.98
CA ALA A 133 -24.84 2.95 -23.15
C ALA A 133 -24.02 3.97 -22.34
N VAL A 134 -24.61 5.13 -22.05
CA VAL A 134 -24.14 6.17 -21.12
C VAL A 134 -23.87 5.65 -19.71
N VAL A 135 -24.75 4.84 -19.10
CA VAL A 135 -24.56 4.30 -17.74
C VAL A 135 -23.38 3.33 -17.69
N VAL A 136 -23.24 2.51 -18.73
CA VAL A 136 -22.09 1.61 -18.88
C VAL A 136 -20.81 2.43 -19.07
N LEU A 137 -20.82 3.44 -19.95
CA LEU A 137 -19.70 4.36 -20.17
C LEU A 137 -19.29 5.12 -18.91
N VAL A 138 -20.25 5.64 -18.14
CA VAL A 138 -20.00 6.34 -16.88
C VAL A 138 -19.39 5.40 -15.85
N SER A 139 -19.87 4.15 -15.80
CA SER A 139 -19.31 3.12 -14.90
C SER A 139 -17.88 2.75 -15.29
N PHE A 140 -17.60 2.62 -16.59
CA PHE A 140 -16.23 2.42 -17.09
C PHE A 140 -15.32 3.61 -16.77
N SER A 141 -15.81 4.85 -16.87
CA SER A 141 -14.99 6.04 -16.53
C SER A 141 -14.53 6.03 -15.07
N LYS A 142 -15.40 5.59 -14.13
CA LYS A 142 -15.04 5.48 -12.71
C LYS A 142 -14.01 4.38 -12.47
N ILE A 143 -14.13 3.26 -13.16
CA ILE A 143 -13.17 2.16 -13.08
C ILE A 143 -11.80 2.62 -13.61
N VAL A 144 -11.78 3.36 -14.72
CA VAL A 144 -10.56 3.94 -15.29
C VAL A 144 -9.93 4.97 -14.33
N ASP A 145 -10.71 5.86 -13.70
CA ASP A 145 -10.18 6.84 -12.75
C ASP A 145 -9.60 6.18 -11.49
N ILE A 146 -10.25 5.13 -10.97
CA ILE A 146 -9.74 4.34 -9.84
C ILE A 146 -8.44 3.63 -10.23
N ALA A 147 -8.38 3.02 -11.41
CA ALA A 147 -7.18 2.36 -11.92
C ALA A 147 -6.03 3.37 -12.09
N ALA A 148 -6.30 4.56 -12.63
CA ALA A 148 -5.30 5.62 -12.79
C ALA A 148 -4.77 6.13 -11.45
N ARG A 149 -5.63 6.31 -10.43
CA ARG A 149 -5.20 6.71 -9.09
C ARG A 149 -4.33 5.65 -8.43
N LEU A 150 -4.71 4.37 -8.54
CA LEU A 150 -3.90 3.26 -8.04
C LEU A 150 -2.55 3.20 -8.74
N PHE A 151 -2.53 3.37 -10.06
CA PHE A 151 -1.29 3.40 -10.84
C PHE A 151 -0.37 4.55 -10.41
N ASN A 152 -0.91 5.74 -10.15
CA ASN A 152 -0.14 6.90 -9.71
C ASN A 152 0.44 6.71 -8.29
N ILE A 153 -0.33 6.09 -7.37
CA ILE A 153 0.15 5.76 -6.03
C ILE A 153 1.27 4.73 -6.09
N VAL A 154 1.08 3.65 -6.87
CA VAL A 154 2.06 2.58 -7.03
C VAL A 154 3.32 3.10 -7.72
N GLY A 155 3.19 3.93 -8.75
CA GLY A 155 4.30 4.55 -9.48
C GLY A 155 5.09 5.59 -8.69
N ARG A 156 4.56 6.13 -7.58
CA ARG A 156 5.34 6.95 -6.63
C ARG A 156 6.17 6.12 -5.68
N VAL A 157 5.73 4.89 -5.38
CA VAL A 157 6.39 3.99 -4.43
C VAL A 157 7.44 3.14 -5.13
N LEU A 158 7.20 2.77 -6.38
CA LEU A 158 8.11 1.98 -7.20
C LEU A 158 8.79 2.86 -8.24
N ASN A 159 10.11 2.71 -8.41
CA ASN A 159 10.88 3.43 -9.41
C ASN A 159 10.19 3.28 -10.79
N PRO A 160 9.80 4.37 -11.47
CA PRO A 160 8.95 4.31 -12.66
C PRO A 160 9.59 3.52 -13.80
N GLU A 161 10.93 3.53 -13.90
CA GLU A 161 11.66 2.74 -14.88
C GLU A 161 11.61 1.22 -14.63
N ALA A 162 11.57 0.81 -13.36
CA ALA A 162 11.45 -0.61 -13.01
C ALA A 162 10.04 -1.13 -13.28
N LEU A 163 9.02 -0.28 -13.07
CA LEU A 163 7.63 -0.64 -13.30
C LEU A 163 7.31 -0.73 -14.80
N LEU A 164 7.86 0.17 -15.62
CA LEU A 164 7.72 0.12 -17.09
C LEU A 164 8.38 -1.13 -17.70
N ARG A 165 9.51 -1.60 -17.17
CA ARG A 165 10.14 -2.84 -17.64
C ARG A 165 9.43 -4.11 -17.16
N ALA A 166 8.79 -4.08 -15.98
CA ALA A 166 8.20 -5.26 -15.38
C ALA A 166 6.70 -5.45 -15.68
N ALA A 167 5.93 -4.36 -15.85
CA ALA A 167 4.47 -4.43 -15.85
C ALA A 167 3.84 -4.58 -17.24
N PHE A 168 4.53 -4.25 -18.32
CA PHE A 168 3.94 -4.29 -19.65
C PHE A 168 4.93 -4.85 -20.68
N PRO A 169 4.95 -6.17 -20.91
CA PRO A 169 5.47 -6.66 -22.18
C PRO A 169 4.70 -5.93 -23.29
N VAL A 170 5.40 -5.49 -24.34
CA VAL A 170 4.83 -4.67 -25.44
C VAL A 170 3.54 -5.27 -26.01
N GLU A 171 3.42 -6.59 -25.95
CA GLU A 171 2.24 -7.38 -26.30
C GLU A 171 0.96 -6.98 -25.53
N SER A 172 1.05 -6.64 -24.24
CA SER A 172 -0.10 -6.21 -23.44
C SER A 172 -0.60 -4.82 -23.85
N ILE A 173 0.30 -3.94 -24.28
CA ILE A 173 -0.06 -2.59 -24.78
C ILE A 173 -0.82 -2.74 -26.10
N LEU A 174 -0.37 -3.63 -26.98
CA LEU A 174 -1.05 -3.93 -28.24
C LEU A 174 -2.43 -4.56 -28.04
N LEU A 175 -2.61 -5.41 -27.02
CA LEU A 175 -3.92 -5.96 -26.67
C LEU A 175 -4.88 -4.90 -26.14
N ILE A 176 -4.42 -3.99 -25.28
CA ILE A 176 -5.25 -2.88 -24.77
C ILE A 176 -5.63 -1.94 -25.91
N PHE A 177 -4.67 -1.56 -26.77
CA PHE A 177 -4.94 -0.73 -27.95
C PHE A 177 -5.88 -1.43 -28.93
N GLY A 178 -5.68 -2.73 -29.18
CA GLY A 178 -6.54 -3.54 -30.03
C GLY A 178 -7.97 -3.59 -29.49
N PHE A 179 -8.15 -3.78 -28.18
CA PHE A 179 -9.46 -3.77 -27.54
C PHE A 179 -10.12 -2.39 -27.62
N MET A 180 -9.33 -1.33 -27.45
CA MET A 180 -9.81 0.05 -27.57
C MET A 180 -10.24 0.35 -29.02
N LEU A 181 -9.46 -0.02 -30.02
CA LEU A 181 -9.81 0.16 -31.44
C LEU A 181 -11.03 -0.68 -31.84
N LEU A 182 -11.12 -1.92 -31.35
CA LEU A 182 -12.27 -2.80 -31.57
C LEU A 182 -13.55 -2.20 -30.99
N SER A 183 -13.50 -1.67 -29.77
CA SER A 183 -14.66 -1.04 -29.13
C SER A 183 -15.09 0.23 -29.88
N VAL A 184 -14.15 1.04 -30.38
CA VAL A 184 -14.46 2.19 -31.24
C VAL A 184 -15.08 1.73 -32.58
N ALA A 185 -14.57 0.67 -33.20
CA ALA A 185 -15.12 0.15 -34.46
C ALA A 185 -16.54 -0.40 -34.29
N ILE A 186 -16.81 -1.08 -33.18
CA ILE A 186 -18.15 -1.57 -32.82
C ILE A 186 -19.10 -0.39 -32.60
N LEU A 187 -18.68 0.63 -31.84
CA LEU A 187 -19.46 1.84 -31.64
C LEU A 187 -19.74 2.55 -32.97
N TRP A 188 -18.75 2.66 -33.85
CA TRP A 188 -18.93 3.26 -35.17
C TRP A 188 -19.90 2.47 -36.05
N ARG A 189 -19.91 1.13 -35.94
CA ARG A 189 -20.87 0.28 -36.67
C ARG A 189 -22.30 0.41 -36.12
N ILE A 190 -22.47 0.57 -34.81
CA ILE A 190 -23.78 0.76 -34.17
C ILE A 190 -24.34 2.15 -34.47
N VAL A 191 -23.51 3.19 -34.35
CA VAL A 191 -23.93 4.59 -34.56
C VAL A 191 -24.00 4.95 -36.04
N GLY A 192 -23.16 4.33 -36.89
CA GLY A 192 -23.04 4.63 -38.31
C GLY A 192 -24.09 4.00 -39.22
N HIS A 193 -25.08 3.28 -38.69
CA HIS A 193 -26.16 2.69 -39.49
C HIS A 193 -27.57 3.26 -39.21
N PRO A 194 -27.78 4.60 -39.26
CA PRO A 194 -29.11 5.16 -39.00
C PRO A 194 -30.10 5.08 -40.18
N GLU A 195 -29.69 4.73 -41.40
CA GLU A 195 -30.58 4.93 -42.56
C GLU A 195 -30.75 3.68 -43.45
N SER A 196 -31.97 3.14 -43.45
CA SER A 196 -32.62 2.61 -44.67
C SER A 196 -34.06 2.11 -44.45
N LYS A 197 -34.57 2.03 -43.22
CA LYS A 197 -35.90 1.42 -42.97
C LYS A 197 -37.11 2.35 -43.16
N THR A 198 -36.94 3.65 -43.34
CA THR A 198 -38.08 4.57 -43.46
C THR A 198 -38.66 4.71 -44.88
N GLN A 199 -38.09 4.05 -45.90
CA GLN A 199 -38.52 4.26 -47.29
C GLN A 199 -39.56 3.25 -47.81
N ARG A 200 -40.05 2.30 -46.99
CA ARG A 200 -40.96 1.24 -47.48
C ARG A 200 -42.45 1.41 -47.15
N GLU A 201 -42.85 2.41 -46.37
CA GLU A 201 -44.27 2.59 -45.96
C GLU A 201 -45.05 3.66 -46.74
N VAL A 202 -44.43 4.47 -47.59
CA VAL A 202 -45.16 5.56 -48.29
C VAL A 202 -45.84 5.09 -49.59
N HIS A 203 -45.59 3.87 -50.08
CA HIS A 203 -46.11 3.43 -51.38
C HIS A 203 -47.46 2.66 -51.39
N HIS A 204 -48.15 2.50 -50.25
CA HIS A 204 -49.38 1.69 -50.19
C HIS A 204 -50.68 2.42 -49.80
N VAL A 205 -50.73 3.76 -49.81
CA VAL A 205 -51.95 4.52 -49.41
C VAL A 205 -52.71 5.14 -50.60
N HIS A 206 -52.30 4.89 -51.85
CA HIS A 206 -53.07 5.32 -53.03
C HIS A 206 -53.30 4.16 -54.01
N SER A 207 -54.34 3.37 -53.75
CA SER A 207 -55.05 2.57 -54.76
C SER A 207 -56.43 2.19 -54.25
#